data_AF-A0A317Y231-F1
#
_entry.id   AF-A0A317Y231-F1
#
_cell.length_a   1.000
_cell.length_b   1.000
_cell.length_c   1.000
_cell.angle_alpha   90.00
_cell.angle_beta   90.00
_cell.angle_gamma   90.00
#
_symmetry.space_group_name_H-M   'P 1'
#
loop_
_entity.id
_entity.type
_entity.pdbx_description
1 polymer ?
#
loop_
_entity_poly.entity_id
_entity_poly.type
_entity_poly.pdbx_seq_one_letter_code
_entity_poly.pdbx_strand_id
1 'polypeptide(L)'
;MCSLAAIRGMSHPHRALAEHHDARSRASTTTTSSSSSSARRDDDPDPPPRSLRDPPYTLGPKIFDWDEQRAAWHRRHLETPPFLNDIKPRVLLVTGSSPKPCENPVGDHYLLKSIKNKMDYCRVHGIEVFYNMALLDAEMAGFWAKLPLMRALLLAHPEVEFLWWMDSDAMFTDMAFELPWERYGPYNLIMHGWDEMVYDDKNWIGLNTGSFLLRNCQWSLDMLDTWAPMGPKSLSALKPARC
;
A
#
# COMPACT_ATOMS: atom_id res chain seq x y z
N MET A 1 -22.40 -20.73 32.46
CA MET A 1 -21.80 -21.44 33.60
C MET A 1 -20.42 -20.86 33.87
N CYS A 2 -20.21 -20.40 35.09
CA CYS A 2 -18.98 -19.83 35.60
C CYS A 2 -18.11 -20.97 36.17
N SER A 3 -16.80 -21.00 35.92
CA SER A 3 -15.80 -21.38 36.94
C SER A 3 -14.38 -21.06 36.49
N LEU A 4 -13.65 -20.41 37.41
CA LEU A 4 -12.23 -20.04 37.42
C LEU A 4 -11.28 -21.26 37.47
N ALA A 5 -10.04 -21.04 37.05
CA ALA A 5 -8.85 -21.42 37.83
C ALA A 5 -7.67 -20.46 37.54
N ALA A 6 -7.18 -19.79 38.59
CA ALA A 6 -6.00 -18.93 38.58
C ALA A 6 -4.79 -19.68 39.19
N ILE A 7 -3.59 -19.47 38.65
CA ILE A 7 -2.32 -19.73 39.36
C ILE A 7 -1.35 -18.55 39.12
N ARG A 8 -0.70 -18.17 40.22
CA ARG A 8 0.08 -16.94 40.49
C ARG A 8 1.43 -16.86 39.76
N GLY A 9 1.67 -15.68 39.17
CA GLY A 9 2.75 -14.72 39.44
C GLY A 9 4.20 -15.17 39.60
N MET A 10 5.08 -14.64 38.73
CA MET A 10 6.44 -14.21 39.09
C MET A 10 6.79 -12.89 38.38
N SER A 11 7.55 -12.08 39.11
CA SER A 11 7.85 -10.66 39.02
C SER A 11 8.54 -10.16 37.73
N HIS A 12 8.14 -8.96 37.31
CA HIS A 12 8.90 -8.07 36.42
C HIS A 12 10.32 -7.81 36.94
N PRO A 13 11.25 -7.53 36.02
CA PRO A 13 12.16 -6.41 36.19
C PRO A 13 11.79 -5.32 35.19
N HIS A 14 11.34 -4.17 35.72
CA HIS A 14 11.34 -2.91 35.02
C HIS A 14 12.76 -2.61 34.52
N ARG A 15 12.97 -2.62 33.20
CA ARG A 15 14.18 -2.02 32.62
C ARG A 15 13.81 -0.61 32.17
N ALA A 16 13.98 0.34 33.09
CA ALA A 16 13.97 1.76 32.78
C ALA A 16 15.08 2.04 31.76
N LEU A 17 14.72 2.69 30.65
CA LEU A 17 15.70 3.26 29.72
C LEU A 17 16.24 4.53 30.38
N ALA A 18 17.47 4.49 30.85
CA ALA A 18 18.21 5.68 31.26
C ALA A 18 18.81 6.32 30.00
N GLU A 19 18.44 7.57 29.74
CA GLU A 19 19.11 8.42 28.76
C GLU A 19 20.52 8.75 29.27
N HIS A 20 21.54 8.24 28.59
CA HIS A 20 22.92 8.66 28.81
C HIS A 20 23.17 9.96 28.05
N HIS A 21 23.12 11.08 28.78
CA HIS A 21 23.74 12.33 28.37
C HIS A 21 25.24 12.23 28.63
N ASP A 22 26.06 12.08 27.58
CA ASP A 22 27.49 12.37 27.67
C ASP A 22 27.82 13.61 26.85
N ALA A 23 28.21 14.65 27.58
CA ALA A 23 28.76 15.90 27.06
C ALA A 23 30.25 16.01 27.45
N ARG A 24 31.06 16.49 26.49
CA ARG A 24 32.48 16.90 26.52
C ARG A 24 33.47 15.75 26.27
N SER A 25 34.45 15.86 25.37
CA SER A 25 35.39 16.98 25.20
C SER A 25 36.16 16.94 23.86
N ARG A 26 36.57 18.13 23.39
CA ARG A 26 37.45 18.48 22.27
C ARG A 26 38.71 17.61 22.10
N ALA A 27 39.04 17.32 20.84
CA ALA A 27 40.40 17.44 20.31
C ALA A 27 40.32 17.84 18.82
N SER A 28 41.01 18.92 18.45
CA SER A 28 41.09 19.40 17.06
C SER A 28 42.04 18.53 16.25
N THR A 29 41.66 18.14 15.05
CA THR A 29 42.63 17.78 14.02
C THR A 29 42.12 18.24 12.66
N THR A 30 42.78 19.28 12.17
CA THR A 30 42.67 19.82 10.82
C THR A 30 42.96 18.73 9.80
N THR A 31 42.00 18.38 8.95
CA THR A 31 42.32 17.64 7.72
C THR A 31 41.44 18.12 6.57
N THR A 32 42.11 18.29 5.46
CA THR A 32 41.75 19.05 4.27
C THR A 32 40.67 18.36 3.44
N SER A 33 39.89 19.18 2.75
CA SER A 33 38.81 18.87 1.82
C SER A 33 39.14 17.85 0.73
N SER A 34 38.30 16.83 0.58
CA SER A 34 38.01 16.19 -0.70
C SER A 34 36.53 15.78 -0.73
N SER A 35 35.67 16.69 -1.17
CA SER A 35 34.26 16.43 -1.43
C SER A 35 34.10 15.54 -2.67
N SER A 36 33.82 14.26 -2.48
CA SER A 36 33.27 13.41 -3.52
C SER A 36 31.81 13.81 -3.78
N SER A 37 31.62 14.59 -4.83
CA SER A 37 30.32 15.04 -5.32
C SER A 37 29.57 13.89 -6.01
N SER A 38 28.61 13.26 -5.33
CA SER A 38 27.60 12.43 -6.01
C SER A 38 26.25 12.31 -5.28
N ALA A 39 25.90 13.24 -4.39
CA ALA A 39 24.57 13.29 -3.76
C ALA A 39 23.92 14.64 -4.03
N ARG A 40 23.41 14.85 -5.26
CA ARG A 40 22.56 16.00 -5.61
C ARG A 40 21.63 15.64 -6.77
N ARG A 41 20.46 15.04 -6.47
CA ARG A 41 19.26 15.05 -7.34
C ARG A 41 18.00 14.70 -6.52
N ASP A 42 17.63 15.51 -5.52
CA ASP A 42 16.33 15.31 -4.81
C ASP A 42 15.60 16.63 -4.44
N ASP A 43 16.09 17.77 -4.92
CA ASP A 43 15.47 19.09 -4.79
C ASP A 43 14.80 19.53 -6.10
N ASP A 44 14.28 18.59 -6.91
CA ASP A 44 13.39 19.03 -7.98
C ASP A 44 12.09 19.54 -7.34
N PRO A 45 11.68 20.79 -7.66
CA PRO A 45 10.47 21.35 -7.09
C PRO A 45 9.26 20.50 -7.48
N ASP A 46 8.31 20.36 -6.54
CA ASP A 46 6.99 19.77 -6.84
C ASP A 46 6.42 20.43 -8.11
N PRO A 47 5.83 19.67 -9.04
CA PRO A 47 5.20 20.25 -10.21
C PRO A 47 4.11 21.25 -9.79
N PRO A 48 3.90 22.34 -10.56
CA PRO A 48 2.89 23.32 -10.23
C PRO A 48 1.50 22.67 -10.18
N PRO A 49 0.59 23.16 -9.31
CA PRO A 49 -0.78 22.62 -9.24
C PRO A 49 -1.48 22.73 -10.59
N ARG A 50 -2.38 21.78 -10.88
CA ARG A 50 -3.17 21.81 -12.12
C ARG A 50 -4.01 23.07 -12.23
N SER A 51 -4.07 23.62 -13.43
CA SER A 51 -4.94 24.72 -13.84
C SER A 51 -6.23 24.20 -14.50
N LEU A 52 -7.29 25.02 -14.53
CA LEU A 52 -8.53 24.69 -15.25
C LEU A 52 -8.35 24.56 -16.78
N ARG A 53 -7.20 24.98 -17.32
CA ARG A 53 -6.87 24.88 -18.75
C ARG A 53 -6.14 23.60 -19.10
N ASP A 54 -5.67 22.87 -18.10
CA ASP A 54 -4.95 21.63 -18.31
C ASP A 54 -5.95 20.55 -18.78
N PRO A 55 -5.53 19.60 -19.62
CA PRO A 55 -6.39 18.48 -19.99
C PRO A 55 -6.83 17.69 -18.75
N PRO A 56 -7.89 16.88 -18.80
CA PRO A 56 -8.21 15.97 -17.70
C PRO A 56 -7.03 15.02 -17.40
N TYR A 57 -6.78 14.74 -16.12
CA TYR A 57 -5.76 13.75 -15.73
C TYR A 57 -6.16 12.34 -16.19
N THR A 58 -5.18 11.52 -16.56
CA THR A 58 -5.36 10.13 -16.97
C THR A 58 -4.28 9.26 -16.36
N LEU A 59 -4.61 8.06 -15.88
CA LEU A 59 -3.62 7.09 -15.35
C LEU A 59 -2.73 6.47 -16.44
N GLY A 60 -3.04 6.73 -17.71
CA GLY A 60 -2.30 6.31 -18.90
C GLY A 60 -3.22 6.08 -20.09
N PRO A 61 -2.72 5.50 -21.19
CA PRO A 61 -3.54 5.21 -22.37
C PRO A 61 -4.72 4.30 -22.04
N LYS A 62 -5.88 4.59 -22.62
CA LYS A 62 -7.09 3.79 -22.41
C LYS A 62 -6.91 2.40 -23.05
N ILE A 63 -7.24 1.37 -22.29
CA ILE A 63 -7.26 -0.03 -22.72
C ILE A 63 -8.73 -0.48 -22.68
N PHE A 64 -9.18 -1.20 -23.71
CA PHE A 64 -10.58 -1.62 -23.86
C PHE A 64 -10.75 -3.14 -23.90
N ASP A 65 -9.66 -3.87 -24.13
CA ASP A 65 -9.63 -5.31 -24.40
C ASP A 65 -8.70 -6.07 -23.42
N TRP A 66 -8.60 -5.59 -22.18
CA TRP A 66 -7.67 -6.17 -21.20
C TRP A 66 -8.00 -7.61 -20.86
N ASP A 67 -9.28 -7.97 -20.76
CA ASP A 67 -9.69 -9.35 -20.46
C ASP A 67 -9.30 -10.30 -21.59
N GLU A 68 -9.41 -9.88 -22.86
CA GLU A 68 -8.94 -10.64 -24.01
C GLU A 68 -7.42 -10.77 -24.03
N GLN A 69 -6.69 -9.68 -23.78
CA GLN A 69 -5.24 -9.68 -23.70
C GLN A 69 -4.74 -10.61 -22.59
N ARG A 70 -5.34 -10.54 -21.40
CA ARG A 70 -5.03 -11.39 -20.23
C ARG A 70 -5.34 -12.85 -20.52
N ALA A 71 -6.50 -13.16 -21.11
CA ALA A 71 -6.84 -14.52 -21.54
C ALA A 71 -5.85 -15.08 -22.59
N ALA A 72 -5.43 -14.24 -23.56
CA ALA A 72 -4.41 -14.63 -24.54
C ALA A 72 -3.02 -14.82 -23.92
N TRP A 73 -2.70 -14.08 -22.86
CA TRP A 73 -1.47 -14.28 -22.09
C TRP A 73 -1.50 -15.61 -21.33
N HIS A 74 -2.59 -15.94 -20.62
CA HIS A 74 -2.72 -17.20 -19.88
C HIS A 74 -2.65 -18.44 -20.79
N ARG A 75 -3.22 -18.38 -22.00
CA ARG A 75 -3.08 -19.46 -22.99
C ARG A 75 -1.63 -19.76 -23.39
N ARG A 76 -0.72 -18.79 -23.20
CA ARG A 76 0.71 -18.91 -23.53
C ARG A 76 1.60 -19.20 -22.32
N HIS A 77 1.09 -19.03 -21.10
CA HIS A 77 1.86 -19.14 -19.84
C HIS A 77 1.10 -20.04 -18.85
N LEU A 78 1.00 -21.33 -19.19
CA LEU A 78 0.27 -22.32 -18.38
C LEU A 78 0.97 -22.64 -17.05
N GLU A 79 2.26 -22.33 -16.94
CA GLU A 79 3.09 -22.48 -15.74
C GLU A 79 2.72 -21.52 -14.60
N THR A 80 2.02 -20.42 -14.92
CA THR A 80 1.59 -19.39 -13.96
C THR A 80 0.07 -19.19 -14.02
N PRO A 81 -0.71 -20.14 -13.48
CA PRO A 81 -2.16 -20.01 -13.47
C PRO A 81 -2.62 -18.88 -12.52
N PRO A 82 -3.77 -18.24 -12.82
CA PRO A 82 -4.36 -17.22 -11.97
C PRO A 82 -4.95 -17.77 -10.66
N PHE A 83 -5.12 -19.08 -10.58
CA PHE A 83 -5.59 -19.79 -9.39
C PHE A 83 -4.56 -20.84 -8.98
N LEU A 84 -4.26 -20.91 -7.68
CA LEU A 84 -3.33 -21.88 -7.10
C LEU A 84 -3.98 -23.26 -6.93
N ASN A 85 -5.30 -23.30 -6.78
CA ASN A 85 -6.16 -24.48 -6.76
C ASN A 85 -7.60 -24.05 -7.14
N ASP A 86 -8.58 -24.96 -7.06
CA ASP A 86 -9.96 -24.69 -7.50
C ASP A 86 -10.65 -23.50 -6.82
N ILE A 87 -10.17 -23.08 -5.64
CA ILE A 87 -10.80 -22.04 -4.82
C ILE A 87 -9.89 -20.81 -4.63
N LYS A 88 -8.58 -21.02 -4.56
CA LYS A 88 -7.61 -20.01 -4.09
C LYS A 88 -7.02 -19.22 -5.26
N PRO A 89 -7.35 -17.94 -5.42
CA PRO A 89 -6.74 -17.08 -6.44
C PRO A 89 -5.27 -16.81 -6.11
N ARG A 90 -4.49 -16.46 -7.12
CA ARG A 90 -3.17 -15.85 -6.95
C ARG A 90 -3.35 -14.40 -6.53
N VAL A 91 -2.79 -14.07 -5.37
CA VAL A 91 -2.93 -12.75 -4.75
C VAL A 91 -1.57 -12.08 -4.63
N LEU A 92 -1.52 -10.81 -5.03
CA LEU A 92 -0.40 -9.91 -4.77
C LEU A 92 -0.82 -8.89 -3.73
N LEU A 93 -0.28 -8.99 -2.51
CA LEU A 93 -0.46 -7.97 -1.48
C LEU A 93 0.47 -6.80 -1.77
N VAL A 94 -0.11 -5.61 -1.92
CA VAL A 94 0.59 -4.39 -2.26
C VAL A 94 0.49 -3.42 -1.08
N THR A 95 1.64 -2.95 -0.63
CA THR A 95 1.75 -1.91 0.39
C THR A 95 2.87 -0.96 0.01
N GLY A 96 3.07 0.11 0.75
CA GLY A 96 4.17 1.02 0.50
C GLY A 96 4.22 2.19 1.47
N SER A 97 5.32 2.92 1.40
CA SER A 97 5.56 4.14 2.17
C SER A 97 6.28 5.18 1.32
N SER A 98 6.40 6.40 1.84
CA SER A 98 7.25 7.42 1.22
C SER A 98 8.69 6.91 1.01
N PRO A 99 9.38 7.31 -0.07
CA PRO A 99 10.81 7.08 -0.24
C PRO A 99 11.67 7.83 0.78
N LYS A 100 11.17 8.98 1.25
CA LYS A 100 11.86 9.82 2.23
C LYS A 100 11.62 9.26 3.64
N PRO A 101 12.62 9.34 4.54
CA PRO A 101 12.42 9.03 5.96
C PRO A 101 11.22 9.76 6.53
N CYS A 102 10.56 9.17 7.52
CA CYS A 102 9.47 9.81 8.22
C CYS A 102 9.93 11.12 8.89
N GLU A 103 9.04 12.12 8.95
CA GLU A 103 9.28 13.35 9.71
C GLU A 103 9.53 13.03 11.19
N ASN A 104 8.80 12.06 11.74
CA ASN A 104 9.10 11.45 13.03
C ASN A 104 10.00 10.20 12.85
N PRO A 105 11.25 10.18 13.35
CA PRO A 105 12.17 9.06 13.17
C PRO A 105 11.66 7.71 13.72
N VAL A 106 10.77 7.73 14.71
CA VAL A 106 10.13 6.51 15.24
C VAL A 106 9.16 5.90 14.23
N GLY A 107 8.64 6.68 13.27
CA GLY A 107 7.75 6.23 12.21
C GLY A 107 8.35 5.11 11.38
N ASP A 108 9.62 5.23 10.97
CA ASP A 108 10.32 4.21 10.20
C ASP A 108 10.40 2.86 10.95
N HIS A 109 10.50 2.89 12.28
CA HIS A 109 10.46 1.68 13.09
C HIS A 109 9.09 1.00 13.06
N TYR A 110 8.00 1.77 13.05
CA TYR A 110 6.64 1.22 12.90
C TYR A 110 6.39 0.68 11.49
N LEU A 111 6.89 1.36 10.45
CA LEU A 111 6.85 0.85 9.07
C LEU A 111 7.55 -0.51 8.97
N LEU A 112 8.74 -0.64 9.58
CA LEU A 112 9.49 -1.90 9.64
C LEU A 112 8.69 -3.02 10.35
N LYS A 113 8.05 -2.71 11.49
CA LYS A 113 7.23 -3.68 12.22
C LYS A 113 5.98 -4.08 11.43
N SER A 114 5.38 -3.14 10.72
CA SER A 114 4.22 -3.37 9.86
C SER A 114 4.55 -4.29 8.69
N ILE A 115 5.64 -4.03 7.96
CA ILE A 115 6.02 -4.93 6.85
C ILE A 115 6.40 -6.31 7.34
N LYS A 116 7.09 -6.42 8.49
CA LYS A 116 7.35 -7.74 9.11
C LYS A 116 6.04 -8.51 9.38
N ASN A 117 5.03 -7.84 9.94
CA ASN A 117 3.73 -8.45 10.21
C ASN A 117 3.06 -8.96 8.92
N LYS A 118 3.04 -8.13 7.87
CA LYS A 118 2.50 -8.51 6.56
C LYS A 118 3.26 -9.69 5.93
N MET A 119 4.59 -9.67 5.98
CA MET A 119 5.42 -10.78 5.48
C MET A 119 5.15 -12.09 6.23
N ASP A 120 4.95 -12.04 7.55
CA ASP A 120 4.65 -13.23 8.34
C ASP A 120 3.26 -13.82 7.99
N TYR A 121 2.23 -13.00 7.83
CA TYR A 121 0.91 -13.44 7.35
C TYR A 121 1.00 -14.01 5.94
N CYS A 122 1.57 -13.26 4.99
CA CYS A 122 1.65 -13.67 3.60
C CYS A 122 2.46 -14.96 3.40
N ARG A 123 3.50 -15.20 4.21
CA ARG A 123 4.25 -16.47 4.20
C ARG A 123 3.38 -17.66 4.60
N VAL A 124 2.55 -17.51 5.63
CA VAL A 124 1.63 -18.58 6.09
C VAL A 124 0.56 -18.86 5.03
N HIS A 125 0.06 -17.81 4.38
CA HIS A 125 -1.06 -17.90 3.45
C HIS A 125 -0.67 -18.06 1.98
N GLY A 126 0.62 -18.12 1.64
CA GLY A 126 1.10 -18.26 0.27
C GLY A 126 0.74 -17.07 -0.63
N ILE A 127 0.83 -15.86 -0.10
CA ILE A 127 0.54 -14.60 -0.79
C ILE A 127 1.87 -13.89 -1.10
N GLU A 128 2.00 -13.35 -2.30
CA GLU A 128 3.17 -12.57 -2.70
C GLU A 128 3.06 -11.13 -2.17
N VAL A 129 4.18 -10.47 -1.88
CA VAL A 129 4.19 -9.10 -1.35
C VAL A 129 5.00 -8.17 -2.25
N PHE A 130 4.39 -7.05 -2.63
CA PHE A 130 5.05 -5.93 -3.28
C PHE A 130 5.08 -4.72 -2.34
N TYR A 131 6.27 -4.19 -2.04
CA TYR A 131 6.45 -3.00 -1.22
C TYR A 131 6.93 -1.84 -2.09
N ASN A 132 6.08 -0.84 -2.30
CA ASN A 132 6.43 0.34 -3.09
C ASN A 132 7.09 1.43 -2.23
N MET A 133 8.18 1.99 -2.75
CA MET A 133 8.80 3.22 -2.22
C MET A 133 8.95 4.30 -3.31
N ALA A 134 8.43 4.09 -4.52
CA ALA A 134 8.55 5.04 -5.62
C ALA A 134 7.29 5.90 -5.78
N LEU A 135 7.47 7.18 -6.07
CA LEU A 135 6.39 8.05 -6.57
C LEU A 135 6.35 7.91 -8.10
N LEU A 136 5.41 7.12 -8.61
CA LEU A 136 5.29 6.83 -10.05
C LEU A 136 4.73 8.00 -10.85
N ASP A 137 3.90 8.83 -10.21
CA ASP A 137 3.26 9.99 -10.82
C ASP A 137 3.30 11.14 -9.82
N ALA A 138 3.94 12.25 -10.21
CA ALA A 138 4.13 13.41 -9.34
C ALA A 138 2.82 14.14 -9.04
N GLU A 139 1.78 13.96 -9.87
CA GLU A 139 0.46 14.54 -9.68
C GLU A 139 -0.38 13.75 -8.65
N MET A 140 -0.12 12.45 -8.51
CA MET A 140 -0.81 11.53 -7.60
C MET A 140 0.02 11.28 -6.33
N ALA A 141 0.13 12.28 -5.46
CA ALA A 141 0.92 12.19 -4.24
C ALA A 141 0.11 11.68 -3.02
N GLY A 142 0.83 11.31 -1.95
CA GLY A 142 0.23 10.87 -0.70
C GLY A 142 -0.61 9.60 -0.90
N PHE A 143 -1.81 9.58 -0.31
CA PHE A 143 -2.70 8.41 -0.37
C PHE A 143 -3.21 8.09 -1.79
N TRP A 144 -3.10 9.02 -2.74
CA TRP A 144 -3.50 8.82 -4.14
C TRP A 144 -2.45 8.05 -4.96
N ALA A 145 -1.21 7.96 -4.49
CA ALA A 145 -0.12 7.27 -5.18
C ALA A 145 -0.39 5.77 -5.44
N LYS A 146 -1.35 5.19 -4.70
CA LYS A 146 -1.77 3.80 -4.89
C LYS A 146 -2.47 3.54 -6.22
N LEU A 147 -3.19 4.52 -6.79
CA LEU A 147 -3.92 4.32 -8.05
C LEU A 147 -2.99 4.02 -9.25
N PRO A 148 -1.98 4.86 -9.57
CA PRO A 148 -1.06 4.56 -10.66
C PRO A 148 -0.25 3.28 -10.41
N LEU A 149 0.12 3.00 -9.16
CA LEU A 149 0.80 1.75 -8.79
C LEU A 149 -0.07 0.53 -9.04
N MET A 150 -1.33 0.54 -8.60
CA MET A 150 -2.25 -0.58 -8.83
C MET A 150 -2.45 -0.82 -10.32
N ARG A 151 -2.69 0.23 -11.13
CA ARG A 151 -2.81 0.09 -12.58
C ARG A 151 -1.55 -0.54 -13.19
N ALA A 152 -0.37 -0.06 -12.80
CA ALA A 152 0.89 -0.60 -13.29
C ALA A 152 1.07 -2.08 -12.93
N LEU A 153 0.77 -2.47 -11.69
CA LEU A 153 0.88 -3.86 -11.23
C LEU A 153 -0.14 -4.79 -11.89
N LEU A 154 -1.40 -4.35 -12.07
CA LEU A 154 -2.41 -5.14 -12.78
C LEU A 154 -1.97 -5.46 -14.21
N LEU A 155 -1.40 -4.48 -14.91
CA LEU A 155 -0.91 -4.65 -16.28
C LEU A 155 0.40 -5.46 -16.36
N ALA A 156 1.30 -5.30 -15.38
CA ALA A 156 2.58 -5.99 -15.33
C ALA A 156 2.48 -7.45 -14.87
N HIS A 157 1.43 -7.81 -14.13
CA HIS A 157 1.21 -9.14 -13.57
C HIS A 157 -0.13 -9.75 -14.03
N PRO A 158 -0.27 -10.16 -15.31
CA PRO A 158 -1.48 -10.81 -15.80
C PRO A 158 -1.81 -12.11 -15.04
N GLU A 159 -0.81 -12.78 -14.48
CA GLU A 159 -0.97 -13.98 -13.65
C GLU A 159 -1.70 -13.72 -12.33
N VAL A 160 -1.69 -12.50 -11.81
CA VAL A 160 -2.35 -12.16 -10.55
C VAL A 160 -3.85 -12.02 -10.79
N GLU A 161 -4.66 -12.71 -9.98
CA GLU A 161 -6.12 -12.63 -10.05
C GLU A 161 -6.67 -11.51 -9.16
N PHE A 162 -6.10 -11.34 -7.97
CA PHE A 162 -6.44 -10.24 -7.07
C PHE A 162 -5.21 -9.48 -6.60
N LEU A 163 -5.29 -8.16 -6.72
CA LEU A 163 -4.41 -7.23 -6.02
C LEU A 163 -5.05 -6.90 -4.67
N TRP A 164 -4.33 -7.15 -3.58
CA TRP A 164 -4.76 -6.76 -2.23
C TRP A 164 -3.98 -5.53 -1.79
N TRP A 165 -4.59 -4.35 -1.91
CA TRP A 165 -4.00 -3.14 -1.34
C TRP A 165 -4.14 -3.17 0.19
N MET A 166 -3.05 -2.92 0.91
CA MET A 166 -3.06 -2.78 2.37
C MET A 166 -2.15 -1.64 2.80
N ASP A 167 -2.70 -0.65 3.50
CA ASP A 167 -1.97 0.53 3.98
C ASP A 167 -0.84 0.12 4.96
N SER A 168 0.18 0.98 5.04
CA SER A 168 1.34 0.74 5.90
C SER A 168 1.02 0.74 7.40
N ASP A 169 -0.07 1.36 7.83
CA ASP A 169 -0.56 1.41 9.21
C ASP A 169 -1.60 0.32 9.53
N ALA A 170 -2.07 -0.43 8.53
CA ALA A 170 -2.92 -1.61 8.73
C ALA A 170 -2.07 -2.84 9.11
N MET A 171 -2.49 -3.60 10.12
CA MET A 171 -1.77 -4.81 10.59
C MET A 171 -2.70 -6.01 10.69
N PHE A 172 -2.18 -7.19 10.32
CA PHE A 172 -2.81 -8.47 10.61
C PHE A 172 -2.72 -8.78 12.10
N THR A 173 -3.87 -9.11 12.69
CA THR A 173 -3.96 -9.51 14.11
C THR A 173 -4.53 -10.92 14.28
N ASP A 174 -5.20 -11.44 13.27
CA ASP A 174 -5.52 -12.86 13.13
C ASP A 174 -4.64 -13.46 12.02
N MET A 175 -3.70 -14.31 12.43
CA MET A 175 -2.76 -14.97 11.50
C MET A 175 -3.31 -16.28 10.92
N ALA A 176 -4.40 -16.81 11.49
CA ALA A 176 -4.99 -18.08 11.09
C ALA A 176 -6.14 -17.89 10.10
N PHE A 177 -6.83 -16.75 10.16
CA PHE A 177 -7.91 -16.43 9.25
C PHE A 177 -7.42 -16.35 7.79
N GLU A 178 -8.12 -17.06 6.90
CA GLU A 178 -7.97 -16.95 5.45
C GLU A 178 -9.23 -16.31 4.86
N LEU A 179 -9.07 -15.47 3.84
CA LEU A 179 -10.18 -14.79 3.17
C LEU A 179 -11.11 -15.81 2.49
N PRO A 180 -12.44 -15.64 2.58
CA PRO A 180 -13.40 -16.58 1.99
C PRO A 180 -13.52 -16.38 0.47
N TRP A 181 -12.55 -16.86 -0.31
CA TRP A 181 -12.41 -16.59 -1.74
C TRP A 181 -13.65 -16.91 -2.58
N GLU A 182 -14.37 -18.00 -2.29
CA GLU A 182 -15.60 -18.37 -2.99
C GLU A 182 -16.69 -17.29 -2.87
N ARG A 183 -16.79 -16.63 -1.71
CA ARG A 183 -17.74 -15.52 -1.49
C ARG A 183 -17.48 -14.37 -2.46
N TYR A 184 -16.23 -14.16 -2.84
CA TYR A 184 -15.81 -13.04 -3.68
C TYR A 184 -15.76 -13.40 -5.18
N GLY A 185 -16.05 -14.66 -5.53
CA GLY A 185 -16.06 -15.16 -6.91
C GLY A 185 -16.77 -14.26 -7.93
N PRO A 186 -17.98 -13.72 -7.66
CA PRO A 186 -18.69 -12.89 -8.62
C PRO A 186 -18.37 -11.38 -8.53
N TYR A 187 -17.45 -10.96 -7.66
CA TYR A 187 -17.14 -9.54 -7.41
C TYR A 187 -15.73 -9.16 -7.89
N ASN A 188 -15.55 -7.87 -8.23
CA ASN A 188 -14.28 -7.33 -8.71
C ASN A 188 -13.61 -6.36 -7.73
N LEU A 189 -14.38 -5.79 -6.79
CA LEU A 189 -13.90 -4.91 -5.73
C LEU A 189 -14.52 -5.33 -4.40
N ILE A 190 -13.68 -5.61 -3.41
CA ILE A 190 -14.10 -6.05 -2.07
C ILE A 190 -13.49 -5.11 -1.05
N MET A 191 -14.33 -4.42 -0.29
CA MET A 191 -13.94 -3.47 0.75
C MET A 191 -14.68 -3.78 2.05
N HIS A 192 -14.07 -3.44 3.18
CA HIS A 192 -14.82 -3.36 4.44
C HIS A 192 -15.73 -2.14 4.42
N GLY A 193 -17.02 -2.34 4.75
CA GLY A 193 -18.00 -1.27 4.83
C GLY A 193 -19.42 -1.80 5.00
N TRP A 194 -20.40 -0.89 4.95
CA TRP A 194 -21.83 -1.20 5.03
C TRP A 194 -22.61 -0.44 3.95
N ASP A 195 -23.50 -1.16 3.25
CA ASP A 195 -24.25 -0.62 2.11
C ASP A 195 -25.04 0.64 2.47
N GLU A 196 -25.82 0.61 3.56
CA GLU A 196 -26.63 1.75 4.03
C GLU A 196 -25.76 2.99 4.28
N MET A 197 -24.58 2.82 4.89
CA MET A 197 -23.68 3.93 5.17
C MET A 197 -23.08 4.54 3.90
N VAL A 198 -22.89 3.74 2.86
CA VAL A 198 -22.28 4.20 1.60
C VAL A 198 -23.33 4.79 0.66
N TYR A 199 -24.40 4.05 0.40
CA TYR A 199 -25.38 4.39 -0.64
C TYR A 199 -26.46 5.35 -0.14
N ASP A 200 -26.95 5.15 1.08
CA ASP A 200 -28.03 5.96 1.64
C ASP A 200 -27.44 7.22 2.29
N ASP A 201 -26.65 7.00 3.36
CA ASP A 201 -26.10 8.08 4.19
C ASP A 201 -25.00 8.88 3.50
N LYS A 202 -24.30 8.26 2.53
CA LYS A 202 -23.10 8.84 1.87
C LYS A 202 -22.04 9.24 2.90
N ASN A 203 -21.88 8.40 3.92
CA ASN A 203 -20.96 8.61 5.01
C ASN A 203 -19.52 8.32 4.54
N TRP A 204 -18.62 9.27 4.73
CA TRP A 204 -17.21 9.17 4.31
C TRP A 204 -16.43 8.01 4.97
N ILE A 205 -16.91 7.49 6.11
CA ILE A 205 -16.37 6.30 6.78
C ILE A 205 -17.24 5.05 6.60
N GLY A 206 -18.25 5.10 5.71
CA GLY A 206 -19.11 3.95 5.40
C GLY A 206 -18.36 2.78 4.76
N LEU A 207 -17.16 3.05 4.22
CA LEU A 207 -16.20 2.06 3.74
C LEU A 207 -14.77 2.48 4.06
N ASN A 208 -13.82 1.56 3.93
CA ASN A 208 -12.39 1.83 4.10
C ASN A 208 -11.57 1.42 2.87
N THR A 209 -10.67 2.30 2.42
CA THR A 209 -9.78 2.05 1.27
C THR A 209 -8.33 1.76 1.67
N GLY A 210 -8.10 1.46 2.94
CA GLY A 210 -6.81 1.05 3.49
C GLY A 210 -6.58 -0.45 3.53
N SER A 211 -7.62 -1.26 3.25
CA SER A 211 -7.49 -2.68 2.95
C SER A 211 -8.61 -3.15 2.03
N PHE A 212 -8.28 -3.50 0.79
CA PHE A 212 -9.29 -3.96 -0.18
C PHE A 212 -8.69 -4.88 -1.25
N LEU A 213 -9.55 -5.69 -1.87
CA LEU A 213 -9.20 -6.54 -3.00
C LEU A 213 -9.72 -5.92 -4.30
N LEU A 214 -8.90 -5.95 -5.34
CA LEU A 214 -9.23 -5.51 -6.69
C LEU A 214 -8.86 -6.60 -7.69
N ARG A 215 -9.83 -7.10 -8.46
CA ARG A 215 -9.61 -8.16 -9.45
C ARG A 215 -8.81 -7.64 -10.65
N ASN A 216 -7.95 -8.46 -11.24
CA ASN A 216 -7.28 -8.13 -12.48
C ASN A 216 -8.18 -8.36 -13.71
N CYS A 217 -8.97 -7.36 -14.04
CA CYS A 217 -9.89 -7.39 -15.17
C CYS A 217 -10.12 -5.98 -15.75
N GLN A 218 -10.71 -5.91 -16.94
CA GLN A 218 -11.03 -4.67 -17.65
C GLN A 218 -11.85 -3.71 -16.76
N TRP A 219 -12.85 -4.23 -16.04
CA TRP A 219 -13.67 -3.46 -15.11
C TRP A 219 -12.84 -2.68 -14.08
N SER A 220 -11.75 -3.27 -13.58
CA SER A 220 -10.91 -2.63 -12.57
C SER A 220 -10.08 -1.50 -13.16
N LEU A 221 -9.63 -1.63 -14.42
CA LEU A 221 -8.97 -0.53 -15.13
C LEU A 221 -9.93 0.65 -15.31
N ASP A 222 -11.18 0.36 -15.69
CA ASP A 222 -12.23 1.38 -15.85
C ASP A 222 -12.61 2.05 -14.52
N MET A 223 -12.65 1.27 -13.44
CA MET A 223 -12.90 1.77 -12.08
C MET A 223 -11.78 2.71 -11.63
N LEU A 224 -10.51 2.34 -11.85
CA LEU A 224 -9.36 3.19 -11.53
C LEU A 224 -9.40 4.52 -12.30
N ASP A 225 -9.75 4.48 -13.60
CA ASP A 225 -9.93 5.69 -14.41
C ASP A 225 -11.06 6.59 -13.87
N THR A 226 -12.11 6.01 -13.30
CA THR A 226 -13.23 6.74 -12.70
C THR A 226 -12.89 7.33 -11.34
N TRP A 227 -12.00 6.68 -10.58
CA TRP A 227 -11.59 7.11 -9.25
C TRP A 227 -10.50 8.20 -9.29
N ALA A 228 -9.57 8.09 -10.24
CA ALA A 228 -8.42 8.98 -10.37
C ALA A 228 -8.69 10.49 -10.46
N PRO A 229 -9.77 11.00 -11.08
CA PRO A 229 -9.96 12.43 -11.31
C PRO A 229 -9.99 13.31 -10.04
N MET A 230 -10.27 12.72 -8.88
CA MET A 230 -10.27 13.44 -7.59
C MET A 230 -8.86 13.53 -6.96
N GLY A 231 -7.86 12.84 -7.51
CA GLY A 231 -6.53 12.71 -6.94
C GLY A 231 -5.51 13.81 -7.25
N PRO A 232 -5.45 14.36 -8.47
CA PRO A 232 -4.43 15.34 -8.82
C PRO A 232 -4.41 16.54 -7.87
N LYS A 233 -3.20 17.01 -7.54
CA LYS A 233 -3.00 18.25 -6.77
C LYS A 233 -3.61 19.45 -7.53
N SER A 234 -4.85 19.79 -7.23
CA SER A 234 -5.47 21.04 -7.64
C SER A 234 -5.07 22.16 -6.68
N LEU A 235 -5.31 23.41 -7.07
CA LEU A 235 -5.08 24.60 -6.22
C LEU A 235 -5.77 24.48 -4.84
N SER A 236 -6.77 23.60 -4.70
CA SER A 236 -7.58 23.34 -3.52
C SER A 236 -7.36 21.97 -2.86
N ALA A 237 -6.43 21.15 -3.36
CA ALA A 237 -6.09 19.87 -2.72
C ALA A 237 -5.35 20.13 -1.39
N LEU A 238 -6.04 19.86 -0.27
CA LEU A 238 -5.44 19.88 1.07
C LEU A 238 -4.22 18.95 1.10
N LYS A 239 -3.07 19.49 1.54
CA LYS A 239 -1.85 18.69 1.71
C LYS A 239 -2.17 17.50 2.64
N PRO A 240 -2.00 16.24 2.20
CA PRO A 240 -2.14 15.12 3.11
C PRO A 240 -1.09 15.22 4.21
N ALA A 241 -1.47 14.82 5.43
CA ALA A 241 -0.53 14.69 6.53
C ALA A 241 0.61 13.76 6.10
N ARG A 242 1.83 14.28 6.10
CA ARG A 242 3.05 13.50 5.82
C ARG A 242 3.38 12.71 7.09
N CYS A 243 3.88 11.49 6.92
CA CYS A 243 4.51 10.74 8.01
C CYS A 243 5.92 11.27 8.26
#